data_AF-A0AAP0BTY2-F1
#
_entry.id   AF-A0AAP0BTY2-F1
#
_cell.length_a   1.000
_cell.length_b   1.000
_cell.length_c   1.000
_cell.angle_alpha   90.00
_cell.angle_beta   90.00
_cell.angle_gamma   90.00
#
_symmetry.space_group_name_H-M   'P 1'
#
loop_
_entity.id
_entity.type
_entity.pdbx_description
1 polymer ?
#
loop_
_entity_poly.entity_id
_entity_poly.type
_entity_poly.pdbx_seq_one_letter_code
_entity_poly.pdbx_strand_id
1 'polypeptide(L)'
;MPEPPEPETIGPLAVKIPKPPLISPEKKADFAAGTEKGEPLSPAARLFRQPELSCCIITIFGLGKIVTADELKACIEATLLRHPRFSSAPVKSRSDKPRWVPTKVNLDEHVFYPEIGAAAAAAARDHAVGDRLVADYATSLSQTPLDPSRPLWDLHFLAIRTSEAACAIVLRIHHSLGDGISLMSLFLACTRRTSDLGSLPTLPEARRRQAAAFRPCLLLFWLWSFLVYAWNTLVSSFIFIATAFFLKDTRTPITPSAGVEFRPKRFVHRTISLEEIKGIKYAMGCTINDVLLGVTSAALSRYLGRSYHGHLPKNLLIRTSLLVNIRPTPGINALADMMKKGSEVKWGNHLGYILLRLPIMKCEDPVDYIRKGKAAAEKKKNSWEALFSYVSGLMIVKTLGIKGATTLCHRMFSNTTLSFSNVVGPMEEVSFCGSPLVYIAPSVYGHPQALTIHFQSYVNKMTAVLAVDELAIPDPQKLLDDIVLSLQLIKEAVAAKS
;
A
#
# COMPACT_ATOMS: atom_id res chain seq x y z
N MET A 1 -8.37 -32.21 34.45
CA MET A 1 -8.47 -30.74 34.38
C MET A 1 -9.55 -30.43 33.36
N PRO A 2 -10.57 -29.63 33.68
CA PRO A 2 -11.54 -29.20 32.69
C PRO A 2 -10.83 -28.31 31.66
N GLU A 3 -11.17 -28.47 30.38
CA GLU A 3 -10.70 -27.61 29.30
C GLU A 3 -11.01 -26.14 29.62
N PRO A 4 -10.10 -25.19 29.29
CA PRO A 4 -10.40 -23.79 29.43
C PRO A 4 -11.58 -23.43 28.50
N PRO A 5 -12.51 -22.57 28.95
CA PRO A 5 -13.63 -22.16 28.12
C PRO A 5 -13.10 -21.48 26.84
N GLU A 6 -13.66 -21.87 25.69
CA GLU A 6 -13.41 -21.17 24.44
C GLU A 6 -13.74 -19.67 24.62
N PRO A 7 -12.89 -18.75 24.15
CA PRO A 7 -13.18 -17.33 24.26
C PRO A 7 -14.47 -17.04 23.51
N GLU A 8 -15.46 -16.45 24.20
CA GLU A 8 -16.71 -15.99 23.59
C GLU A 8 -16.38 -15.15 22.35
N THR A 9 -16.66 -15.71 21.17
CA THR A 9 -16.48 -15.00 19.92
C THR A 9 -17.54 -13.92 19.86
N ILE A 10 -17.19 -12.71 20.29
CA ILE A 10 -17.98 -11.51 20.00
C ILE A 10 -18.20 -11.50 18.48
N GLY A 11 -19.45 -11.60 18.05
CA GLY A 11 -19.83 -11.54 16.64
C GLY A 11 -19.32 -10.23 16.01
N PRO A 12 -19.29 -10.12 14.67
CA PRO A 12 -18.87 -8.88 14.02
C PRO A 12 -19.65 -7.70 14.60
N LEU A 13 -18.94 -6.82 15.31
CA LEU A 13 -19.56 -5.68 15.95
C LEU A 13 -20.09 -4.78 14.83
N ALA A 14 -21.43 -4.70 14.73
CA ALA A 14 -22.13 -3.88 13.76
C ALA A 14 -21.93 -2.40 14.11
N VAL A 15 -20.72 -1.87 13.89
CA VAL A 15 -20.47 -0.45 14.01
C VAL A 15 -21.12 0.22 12.81
N LYS A 16 -22.15 1.04 13.05
CA LYS A 16 -22.80 1.80 11.98
C LYS A 16 -21.78 2.73 11.36
N ILE A 17 -21.46 2.52 10.08
CA ILE A 17 -20.67 3.47 9.31
C ILE A 17 -21.55 4.72 9.08
N PRO A 18 -21.13 5.90 9.56
CA PRO A 18 -21.85 7.13 9.27
C PRO A 18 -21.92 7.33 7.75
N LYS A 19 -23.12 7.52 7.21
CA LYS A 19 -23.31 7.90 5.82
C LYS A 19 -23.64 9.38 5.78
N PRO A 20 -22.82 10.22 5.15
CA PRO A 20 -23.17 11.62 5.04
C PRO A 20 -24.40 11.81 4.12
N PRO A 21 -25.17 12.89 4.31
CA PRO A 21 -26.39 13.16 3.53
C PRO A 21 -26.08 13.34 2.04
N LEU A 22 -27.02 13.04 1.15
CA LEU A 22 -26.85 13.25 -0.30
C LEU A 22 -26.62 14.73 -0.63
N ILE A 23 -25.76 15.03 -1.61
CA ILE A 23 -25.53 16.40 -2.07
C ILE A 23 -26.80 17.00 -2.68
N SER A 24 -27.11 18.25 -2.31
CA SER A 24 -28.24 19.01 -2.85
C SER A 24 -28.10 19.28 -4.37
N PRO A 25 -29.21 19.42 -5.11
CA PRO A 25 -29.19 19.74 -6.54
C PRO A 25 -28.43 21.04 -6.88
N GLU A 26 -28.49 22.03 -5.99
CA GLU A 26 -27.81 23.33 -6.14
C GLU A 26 -26.29 23.21 -6.14
N LYS A 27 -25.72 22.42 -5.21
CA LYS A 27 -24.27 22.12 -5.20
C LYS A 27 -23.84 21.44 -6.50
N LYS A 28 -24.67 20.57 -7.10
CA LYS A 28 -24.37 19.93 -8.40
C LYS A 28 -24.30 20.95 -9.55
N ALA A 29 -25.09 22.02 -9.50
CA ALA A 29 -25.07 23.09 -10.49
C ALA A 29 -23.80 23.96 -10.38
N ASP A 30 -23.36 24.28 -9.17
CA ASP A 30 -22.10 25.01 -8.92
C ASP A 30 -20.87 24.25 -9.45
N PHE A 31 -20.85 22.93 -9.25
CA PHE A 31 -19.80 22.07 -9.81
C PHE A 31 -19.77 22.10 -11.35
N ALA A 32 -20.93 22.19 -11.99
CA ALA A 32 -21.03 22.28 -13.45
C ALA A 32 -20.53 23.62 -13.99
N ALA A 33 -20.80 24.73 -13.28
CA ALA A 33 -20.34 26.08 -13.63
C ALA A 33 -18.81 26.28 -13.46
N GLY A 34 -18.18 25.59 -12.51
CA GLY A 34 -16.73 25.65 -12.24
C GLY A 34 -15.84 24.77 -13.14
N THR A 35 -16.42 23.94 -14.02
CA THR A 35 -15.68 22.91 -14.79
C THR A 35 -14.58 23.46 -15.70
N GLU A 36 -14.69 24.69 -16.21
CA GLU A 36 -13.66 25.28 -17.09
C GLU A 36 -12.38 25.70 -16.34
N LYS A 37 -12.46 25.93 -15.02
CA LYS A 37 -11.32 26.34 -14.19
C LYS A 37 -10.53 25.18 -13.56
N GLY A 38 -10.99 23.94 -13.72
CA GLY A 38 -10.39 22.76 -13.08
C GLY A 38 -9.22 22.13 -13.84
N GLU A 39 -8.33 21.43 -13.12
CA GLU A 39 -7.20 20.70 -13.72
C GLU A 39 -7.64 19.34 -14.29
N PRO A 40 -7.16 18.91 -15.47
CA PRO A 40 -7.52 17.61 -16.02
C PRO A 40 -7.01 16.44 -15.15
N LEU A 41 -7.83 15.39 -15.01
CA LEU A 41 -7.37 14.15 -14.39
C LEU A 41 -6.27 13.49 -15.24
N SER A 42 -5.24 12.97 -14.58
CA SER A 42 -4.19 12.18 -15.24
C SER A 42 -4.77 10.87 -15.81
N PRO A 43 -4.10 10.25 -16.80
CA PRO A 43 -4.50 8.94 -17.32
C PRO A 43 -4.66 7.88 -16.22
N ALA A 44 -3.72 7.82 -15.28
CA ALA A 44 -3.78 6.90 -14.13
C ALA A 44 -4.95 7.23 -13.19
N ALA A 45 -5.19 8.51 -12.89
CA ALA A 45 -6.34 8.92 -12.08
C ALA A 45 -7.67 8.54 -12.75
N ARG A 46 -7.76 8.62 -14.08
CA ARG A 46 -8.93 8.16 -14.84
C ARG A 46 -9.10 6.64 -14.81
N LEU A 47 -7.99 5.90 -14.82
CA LEU A 47 -7.97 4.44 -14.79
C LEU A 47 -8.47 3.94 -13.43
N PHE A 48 -7.97 4.50 -12.33
CA PHE A 48 -8.42 4.18 -10.98
C PHE A 48 -9.88 4.60 -10.70
N ARG A 49 -10.53 5.36 -11.58
CA ARG A 49 -11.95 5.70 -11.45
C ARG A 49 -12.87 4.77 -12.24
N GLN A 50 -12.31 3.78 -12.92
CA GLN A 50 -13.10 2.78 -13.64
C GLN A 50 -13.61 1.75 -12.63
N PRO A 51 -14.87 1.29 -12.74
CA PRO A 51 -15.47 0.42 -11.73
C PRO A 51 -14.63 -0.82 -11.37
N GLU A 52 -13.98 -1.43 -12.37
CA GLU A 52 -13.19 -2.65 -12.23
C GLU A 52 -11.81 -2.43 -11.59
N LEU A 53 -11.37 -1.17 -11.48
CA LEU A 53 -10.07 -0.76 -10.93
C LEU A 53 -10.23 0.38 -9.92
N SER A 54 -11.42 0.49 -9.30
CA SER A 54 -11.71 1.54 -8.33
C SER A 54 -11.02 1.25 -7.01
N CYS A 55 -9.75 1.60 -6.94
CA CYS A 55 -8.91 1.33 -5.78
C CYS A 55 -9.00 2.45 -4.75
N CYS A 56 -9.05 2.07 -3.48
CA CYS A 56 -8.86 2.97 -2.36
C CYS A 56 -7.65 2.52 -1.53
N ILE A 57 -6.89 3.50 -1.08
CA ILE A 57 -5.83 3.36 -0.10
C ILE A 57 -6.48 3.56 1.26
N ILE A 58 -6.25 2.64 2.18
CA ILE A 58 -6.71 2.73 3.56
C ILE A 58 -5.49 2.69 4.47
N THR A 59 -5.37 3.64 5.37
CA THR A 59 -4.24 3.72 6.30
C THR A 59 -4.77 3.77 7.71
N ILE A 60 -4.32 2.82 8.53
CA ILE A 60 -4.60 2.79 9.96
C ILE A 60 -3.40 3.41 10.67
N PHE A 61 -3.63 4.50 11.38
CA PHE A 61 -2.64 5.17 12.22
C PHE A 61 -2.94 4.88 13.69
N GLY A 62 -1.94 4.42 14.44
CA GLY A 62 -2.02 4.32 15.89
C GLY A 62 -1.53 5.61 16.55
N LEU A 63 -2.31 6.20 17.44
CA LEU A 63 -1.99 7.44 18.15
C LEU A 63 -1.77 7.18 19.64
N GLY A 64 -0.78 7.84 20.24
CA GLY A 64 -0.47 7.72 21.66
C GLY A 64 -1.36 8.55 22.58
N LYS A 65 -2.15 9.48 22.03
CA LYS A 65 -3.08 10.33 22.79
C LYS A 65 -4.40 10.48 22.04
N ILE A 66 -5.51 10.46 22.78
CA ILE A 66 -6.84 10.79 22.26
C ILE A 66 -6.92 12.29 21.94
N VAL A 67 -7.49 12.62 20.78
CA VAL A 67 -7.69 13.98 20.27
C VAL A 67 -9.18 14.23 20.12
N THR A 68 -9.65 15.40 20.55
CA THR A 68 -11.06 15.78 20.44
C THR A 68 -11.46 16.06 18.99
N ALA A 69 -12.76 16.03 18.70
CA ALA A 69 -13.27 16.28 17.35
C ALA A 69 -12.89 17.65 16.81
N ASP A 70 -12.94 18.68 17.65
CA ASP A 70 -12.62 20.04 17.25
C ASP A 70 -11.11 20.21 17.01
N GLU A 71 -10.26 19.64 17.87
CA GLU A 71 -8.80 19.64 17.66
C GLU A 71 -8.42 18.93 16.35
N LEU A 72 -9.05 17.79 16.05
CA LEU A 72 -8.77 17.06 14.81
C LEU A 72 -9.25 17.84 13.59
N LYS A 73 -10.46 18.40 13.61
CA LYS A 73 -10.98 19.20 12.49
C LYS A 73 -10.11 20.42 12.22
N ALA A 74 -9.75 21.17 13.27
CA ALA A 74 -8.85 22.32 13.16
C ALA A 74 -7.48 21.93 12.59
N CYS A 75 -6.93 20.80 13.03
CA CYS A 75 -5.68 20.26 12.52
C CYS A 75 -5.77 19.89 11.03
N ILE A 76 -6.85 19.22 10.61
CA ILE A 76 -7.09 18.85 9.20
C ILE A 76 -7.24 20.08 8.32
N GLU A 77 -7.93 21.12 8.80
CA GLU A 77 -8.05 22.41 8.12
C GLU A 77 -6.69 23.10 7.94
N ALA A 78 -5.86 23.09 8.99
CA ALA A 78 -4.52 23.68 8.97
C ALA A 78 -3.49 22.87 8.14
N THR A 79 -3.77 21.60 7.83
CA THR A 79 -2.82 20.69 7.18
C THR A 79 -3.38 20.12 5.87
N LEU A 80 -4.16 19.04 5.93
CA LEU A 80 -4.66 18.28 4.79
C LEU A 80 -5.39 19.15 3.77
N LEU A 81 -6.25 20.07 4.22
CA LEU A 81 -7.03 20.94 3.34
C LEU A 81 -6.19 22.00 2.61
N ARG A 82 -4.95 22.26 3.05
CA ARG A 82 -4.02 23.11 2.30
C ARG A 82 -3.54 22.45 1.02
N HIS A 83 -3.70 21.13 0.88
CA HIS A 83 -3.34 20.42 -0.32
C HIS A 83 -4.45 20.51 -1.38
N PRO A 84 -4.20 21.11 -2.57
CA PRO A 84 -5.26 21.37 -3.56
C PRO A 84 -6.06 20.13 -4.00
N ARG A 85 -5.43 18.95 -4.06
CA ARG A 85 -6.13 17.69 -4.39
C ARG A 85 -7.11 17.23 -3.32
N PHE A 86 -6.89 17.57 -2.05
CA PHE A 86 -7.77 17.19 -0.94
C PHE A 86 -8.90 18.21 -0.72
N SER A 87 -8.79 19.38 -1.35
CA SER A 87 -9.84 20.40 -1.45
C SER A 87 -10.46 20.49 -2.85
N SER A 88 -10.39 19.40 -3.64
CA SER A 88 -10.96 19.34 -5.00
C SER A 88 -11.82 18.10 -5.20
N ALA A 89 -12.96 18.25 -5.84
CA ALA A 89 -13.82 17.15 -6.27
C ALA A 89 -13.63 16.88 -7.77
N PRO A 90 -13.71 15.61 -8.23
CA PRO A 90 -13.46 15.30 -9.62
C PRO A 90 -14.76 15.25 -10.44
N VAL A 91 -15.01 16.31 -11.21
CA VAL A 91 -16.26 16.57 -11.96
C VAL A 91 -16.13 16.11 -13.43
N LYS A 92 -17.21 15.56 -14.00
CA LYS A 92 -17.29 15.29 -15.44
C LYS A 92 -17.46 16.61 -16.19
N SER A 93 -16.55 16.93 -17.10
CA SER A 93 -16.63 18.11 -17.96
C SER A 93 -17.52 17.85 -19.18
N ARG A 94 -18.02 18.93 -19.82
CA ARG A 94 -18.68 18.88 -21.15
C ARG A 94 -17.80 18.24 -22.23
N SER A 95 -16.47 18.30 -22.09
CA SER A 95 -15.49 17.76 -23.05
C SER A 95 -15.06 16.30 -22.81
N ASP A 96 -15.90 15.50 -22.13
CA ASP A 96 -15.71 14.06 -21.80
C ASP A 96 -14.43 13.71 -20.99
N LYS A 97 -13.57 14.69 -20.69
CA LYS A 97 -12.39 14.53 -19.83
C LYS A 97 -12.69 15.07 -18.43
N PRO A 98 -12.73 14.23 -17.38
CA PRO A 98 -13.00 14.69 -16.03
C PRO A 98 -11.88 15.62 -15.54
N ARG A 99 -12.26 16.58 -14.68
CA ARG A 99 -11.37 17.59 -14.11
C ARG A 99 -11.49 17.66 -12.59
N TRP A 100 -10.39 17.96 -11.92
CA TRP A 100 -10.34 18.33 -10.51
C TRP A 100 -10.79 19.78 -10.37
N VAL A 101 -11.91 20.00 -9.68
CA VAL A 101 -12.49 21.33 -9.46
C VAL A 101 -12.35 21.65 -7.97
N PRO A 102 -11.68 22.76 -7.60
CA PRO A 102 -11.63 23.22 -6.22
C PRO A 102 -13.02 23.37 -5.61
N THR A 103 -13.19 22.94 -4.37
CA THR A 103 -14.49 22.94 -3.69
C THR A 103 -14.33 23.27 -2.21
N LYS A 104 -15.38 23.85 -1.62
CA LYS A 104 -15.44 24.07 -0.18
C LYS A 104 -15.69 22.73 0.51
N VAL A 105 -14.73 22.26 1.28
CA VAL A 105 -14.82 21.00 2.03
C VAL A 105 -15.64 21.22 3.29
N ASN A 106 -16.67 20.40 3.51
CA ASN A 106 -17.38 20.34 4.78
C ASN A 106 -16.78 19.24 5.64
N LEU A 107 -16.06 19.57 6.71
CA LEU A 107 -15.38 18.57 7.52
C LEU A 107 -16.33 17.59 8.23
N ASP A 108 -17.58 17.96 8.50
CA ASP A 108 -18.57 17.04 9.08
C ASP A 108 -18.97 15.90 8.13
N GLU A 109 -18.69 16.08 6.84
CA GLU A 109 -18.95 15.10 5.78
C GLU A 109 -17.73 14.22 5.46
N HIS A 110 -16.57 14.51 6.06
CA HIS A 110 -15.29 13.85 5.78
C HIS A 110 -14.59 13.31 7.04
N VAL A 111 -14.84 13.90 8.20
CA VAL A 111 -14.21 13.55 9.48
C VAL A 111 -15.29 13.00 10.42
N PHE A 112 -15.18 11.72 10.72
CA PHE A 112 -16.16 10.99 11.50
C PHE A 112 -15.59 10.58 12.86
N TYR A 113 -16.37 10.81 13.90
CA TYR A 113 -16.15 10.31 15.26
C TYR A 113 -17.26 9.30 15.58
N PRO A 114 -17.17 8.05 15.08
CA PRO A 114 -18.19 7.05 15.33
C PRO A 114 -18.35 6.77 16.83
N GLU A 115 -19.60 6.73 17.29
CA GLU A 115 -19.92 6.29 18.64
C GLU A 115 -19.69 4.79 18.76
N ILE A 116 -18.80 4.44 19.67
CA ILE A 116 -18.43 3.06 19.96
C ILE A 116 -19.29 2.67 21.14
N GLY A 117 -20.37 1.93 20.90
CA GLY A 117 -21.36 1.61 21.92
C GLY A 117 -20.72 1.07 23.20
N ALA A 118 -21.35 1.34 24.35
CA ALA A 118 -20.77 1.08 25.68
C ALA A 118 -20.24 -0.36 25.85
N ALA A 119 -20.90 -1.36 25.26
CA ALA A 119 -20.46 -2.75 25.29
C ALA A 119 -19.13 -2.96 24.53
N ALA A 120 -18.97 -2.38 23.35
CA ALA A 120 -17.73 -2.45 22.58
C ALA A 120 -16.59 -1.68 23.27
N ALA A 121 -16.90 -0.52 23.86
CA ALA A 121 -15.94 0.24 24.65
C ALA A 121 -15.50 -0.52 25.92
N ALA A 122 -16.42 -1.23 26.57
CA ALA A 122 -16.10 -2.09 27.72
C ALA A 122 -15.25 -3.30 27.33
N ALA A 123 -15.57 -3.95 26.19
CA ALA A 123 -14.82 -5.08 25.68
C ALA A 123 -13.40 -4.70 25.21
N ALA A 124 -13.22 -3.50 24.66
CA ALA A 124 -11.92 -2.95 24.26
C ALA A 124 -10.96 -2.64 25.44
N ARG A 125 -11.35 -2.94 26.69
CA ARG A 125 -10.38 -3.02 27.80
C ARG A 125 -9.37 -4.15 27.56
N ASP A 126 -9.80 -5.22 26.92
CA ASP A 126 -8.90 -6.19 26.31
C ASP A 126 -8.37 -5.59 24.99
N HIS A 127 -7.06 -5.39 24.94
CA HIS A 127 -6.39 -4.79 23.80
C HIS A 127 -6.53 -5.63 22.52
N ALA A 128 -6.62 -6.96 22.62
CA ALA A 128 -6.83 -7.82 21.45
C ALA A 128 -8.22 -7.63 20.84
N VAL A 129 -9.22 -7.38 21.68
CA VAL A 129 -10.57 -7.01 21.21
C VAL A 129 -10.55 -5.63 20.55
N GLY A 130 -9.78 -4.68 21.11
CA GLY A 130 -9.56 -3.37 20.50
C GLY A 130 -8.96 -3.45 19.09
N ASP A 131 -7.93 -4.27 18.89
CA ASP A 131 -7.31 -4.49 17.58
C ASP A 131 -8.32 -5.07 16.57
N ARG A 132 -9.09 -6.08 17.00
CA ARG A 132 -10.13 -6.70 16.18
C ARG A 132 -11.21 -5.70 15.78
N LEU A 133 -11.63 -4.84 16.71
CA LEU A 133 -12.61 -3.79 16.48
C LEU A 133 -12.16 -2.79 15.41
N VAL A 134 -10.91 -2.32 15.48
CA VAL A 134 -10.34 -1.44 14.47
C VAL A 134 -10.27 -2.14 13.10
N ALA A 135 -9.89 -3.42 13.08
CA ALA A 135 -9.85 -4.22 11.85
C ALA A 135 -11.25 -4.47 11.25
N ASP A 136 -12.26 -4.77 12.06
CA ASP A 136 -13.66 -4.92 11.65
C ASP A 136 -14.18 -3.60 11.06
N TYR A 137 -13.89 -2.47 11.71
CA TYR A 137 -14.27 -1.15 11.22
C TYR A 137 -13.63 -0.83 9.87
N ALA A 138 -12.31 -1.02 9.73
CA ALA A 138 -11.60 -0.82 8.46
C ALA A 138 -12.14 -1.75 7.35
N THR A 139 -12.48 -3.00 7.69
CA THR A 139 -13.10 -3.97 6.76
C THR A 139 -14.45 -3.47 6.28
N SER A 140 -15.28 -2.94 7.18
CA SER A 140 -16.60 -2.38 6.85
C SER A 140 -16.50 -1.19 5.89
N LEU A 141 -15.48 -0.33 6.04
CA LEU A 141 -15.24 0.77 5.09
C LEU A 141 -14.96 0.24 3.69
N SER A 142 -14.27 -0.89 3.53
CA SER A 142 -14.00 -1.45 2.20
C SER A 142 -15.25 -1.85 1.42
N GLN A 143 -16.40 -2.00 2.09
CA GLN A 143 -17.69 -2.35 1.49
C GLN A 143 -18.48 -1.13 0.99
N THR A 144 -18.01 0.09 1.28
CA THR A 144 -18.72 1.33 0.91
C THR A 144 -17.87 2.15 -0.07
N PRO A 145 -18.43 2.60 -1.21
CA PRO A 145 -17.71 3.48 -2.11
C PRO A 145 -17.64 4.91 -1.55
N LEU A 146 -16.58 5.63 -1.89
CA LEU A 146 -16.49 7.08 -1.68
C LEU A 146 -17.42 7.82 -2.64
N ASP A 147 -18.09 8.86 -2.16
CA ASP A 147 -18.99 9.68 -3.00
C ASP A 147 -18.17 10.51 -4.01
N PRO A 148 -18.34 10.28 -5.34
CA PRO A 148 -17.59 10.98 -6.37
C PRO A 148 -17.94 12.47 -6.52
N SER A 149 -18.98 12.94 -5.84
CA SER A 149 -19.38 14.35 -5.85
C SER A 149 -18.64 15.20 -4.81
N ARG A 150 -17.66 14.61 -4.11
CA ARG A 150 -16.85 15.24 -3.05
C ARG A 150 -15.36 15.00 -3.29
N PRO A 151 -14.48 15.69 -2.56
CA PRO A 151 -13.09 15.26 -2.42
C PRO A 151 -13.04 13.79 -1.99
N LEU A 152 -12.25 12.98 -2.70
CA LEU A 152 -12.32 11.52 -2.58
C LEU A 152 -11.50 10.97 -1.40
N TRP A 153 -11.83 11.40 -0.18
CA TRP A 153 -11.21 10.92 1.05
C TRP A 153 -12.16 11.07 2.24
N ASP A 154 -11.98 10.24 3.26
CA ASP A 154 -12.59 10.40 4.57
C ASP A 154 -11.67 9.88 5.68
N LEU A 155 -11.90 10.37 6.89
CA LEU A 155 -11.10 10.09 8.07
C LEU A 155 -12.04 9.69 9.20
N HIS A 156 -11.77 8.54 9.81
CA HIS A 156 -12.56 8.01 10.91
C HIS A 156 -11.68 7.91 12.16
N PHE A 157 -12.02 8.66 13.21
CA PHE A 157 -11.32 8.65 14.47
C PHE A 157 -11.96 7.63 15.43
N LEU A 158 -11.23 6.57 15.74
CA LEU A 158 -11.67 5.50 16.62
C LEU A 158 -11.02 5.67 18.00
N ALA A 159 -11.81 6.14 18.97
CA ALA A 159 -11.39 6.23 20.37
C ALA A 159 -11.34 4.84 21.06
N ILE A 160 -10.68 3.87 20.41
CA ILE A 160 -10.49 2.50 20.87
C ILE A 160 -9.04 2.29 21.21
N ARG A 161 -8.75 1.83 22.43
CA ARG A 161 -7.41 1.43 22.81
C ARG A 161 -7.05 0.10 22.13
N THR A 162 -5.89 0.05 21.50
CA THR A 162 -5.35 -1.13 20.80
C THR A 162 -4.15 -1.69 21.59
N SER A 163 -3.55 -2.78 21.12
CA SER A 163 -2.35 -3.36 21.76
C SER A 163 -1.16 -2.41 21.77
N GLU A 164 -1.05 -1.54 20.76
CA GLU A 164 0.08 -0.63 20.59
C GLU A 164 -0.26 0.84 20.90
N ALA A 165 -1.53 1.26 20.75
CA ALA A 165 -1.89 2.68 20.74
C ALA A 165 -3.10 3.02 21.64
N ALA A 166 -3.19 4.30 22.04
CA ALA A 166 -4.29 4.80 22.86
C ALA A 166 -5.59 4.98 22.05
N CYS A 167 -5.46 5.29 20.76
CA CYS A 167 -6.56 5.35 19.80
C CYS A 167 -6.06 5.09 18.38
N ALA A 168 -7.00 4.93 17.44
CA ALA A 168 -6.69 4.69 16.03
C ALA A 168 -7.39 5.70 15.12
N ILE A 169 -6.75 6.06 14.01
CA ILE A 169 -7.38 6.77 12.89
C ILE A 169 -7.37 5.85 11.68
N VAL A 170 -8.52 5.73 11.01
CA VAL A 170 -8.62 5.08 9.71
C VAL A 170 -8.85 6.16 8.65
N LEU A 171 -7.83 6.43 7.85
CA LEU A 171 -7.87 7.37 6.73
C LEU A 171 -8.04 6.58 5.44
N ARG A 172 -9.10 6.86 4.68
CA ARG A 172 -9.35 6.26 3.38
C ARG A 172 -9.28 7.33 2.30
N ILE A 173 -8.53 7.03 1.24
CA ILE A 173 -8.20 7.95 0.14
C ILE A 173 -8.36 7.19 -1.17
N HIS A 174 -9.13 7.72 -2.12
CA HIS A 174 -9.22 7.10 -3.44
C HIS A 174 -7.89 7.22 -4.20
N HIS A 175 -7.43 6.13 -4.82
CA HIS A 175 -6.09 6.02 -5.41
C HIS A 175 -5.87 6.99 -6.60
N SER A 176 -6.94 7.56 -7.15
CA SER A 176 -6.85 8.63 -8.16
C SER A 176 -6.24 9.94 -7.63
N LEU A 177 -6.21 10.14 -6.30
CA LEU A 177 -5.64 11.35 -5.70
C LEU A 177 -4.11 11.35 -5.74
N GLY A 178 -3.47 10.18 -5.58
CA GLY A 178 -2.02 10.05 -5.56
C GLY A 178 -1.58 8.61 -5.31
N ASP A 179 -0.30 8.33 -5.55
CA ASP A 179 0.34 7.07 -5.18
C ASP A 179 0.95 7.14 -3.77
N GLY A 180 1.48 6.00 -3.28
CA GLY A 180 2.05 5.92 -1.93
C GLY A 180 3.16 6.93 -1.64
N ILE A 181 3.99 7.30 -2.63
CA ILE A 181 5.04 8.32 -2.45
C ILE A 181 4.44 9.72 -2.36
N SER A 182 3.43 10.05 -3.18
CA SER A 182 2.71 11.32 -3.05
C SER A 182 2.02 11.42 -1.69
N LEU A 183 1.33 10.36 -1.26
CA LEU A 183 0.69 10.35 0.05
C LEU A 183 1.67 10.40 1.21
N MET A 184 2.84 9.77 1.10
CA MET A 184 3.90 9.90 2.11
C MET A 184 4.42 11.35 2.18
N SER A 185 4.61 12.01 1.04
CA SER A 185 4.96 13.44 0.99
C SER A 185 3.92 14.32 1.69
N LEU A 186 2.63 14.04 1.47
CA LEU A 186 1.55 14.75 2.16
C LEU A 186 1.55 14.48 3.66
N PHE A 187 1.73 13.22 4.04
CA PHE A 187 1.78 12.81 5.43
C PHE A 187 2.90 13.55 6.18
N LEU A 188 4.10 13.65 5.58
CA LEU A 188 5.21 14.44 6.13
C LEU A 188 4.85 15.93 6.27
N ALA A 189 4.16 16.51 5.28
CA ALA A 189 3.71 17.90 5.34
C ALA A 189 2.67 18.15 6.46
N CYS A 190 1.84 17.14 6.75
CA CYS A 190 0.80 17.20 7.78
C CYS A 190 1.30 16.84 9.19
N THR A 191 2.53 16.39 9.34
CA THR A 191 3.11 15.96 10.63
C THR A 191 4.30 16.82 11.03
N ARG A 192 4.66 16.77 12.32
CA ARG A 192 5.82 17.47 12.88
C ARG A 192 6.66 16.51 13.70
N ARG A 193 7.96 16.77 13.83
CA ARG A 193 8.80 15.95 14.72
C ARG A 193 8.28 16.09 16.15
N THR A 194 8.24 14.98 16.90
CA THR A 194 7.82 15.04 18.31
C THR A 194 8.81 15.86 19.16
N SER A 195 10.09 15.82 18.81
CA SER A 195 11.15 16.58 19.50
C SER A 195 11.17 18.08 19.18
N ASP A 196 10.62 18.48 18.03
CA ASP A 196 10.55 19.87 17.58
C ASP A 196 9.29 20.05 16.71
N LEU A 197 8.24 20.56 17.33
CA LEU A 197 6.94 20.75 16.69
C LEU A 197 6.96 21.79 15.56
N GLY A 198 8.05 22.55 15.40
CA GLY A 198 8.24 23.49 14.30
C GLY A 198 8.78 22.86 13.02
N SER A 199 9.40 21.67 13.09
CA SER A 199 10.11 21.08 11.95
C SER A 199 9.42 19.87 11.31
N LEU A 200 9.64 19.72 10.01
CA LEU A 200 9.16 18.57 9.23
C LEU A 200 10.02 17.32 9.50
N PRO A 201 9.44 16.12 9.49
CA PRO A 201 10.19 14.87 9.63
C PRO A 201 11.09 14.58 8.42
N THR A 202 12.12 13.76 8.61
CA THR A 202 13.04 13.36 7.54
C THR A 202 12.78 11.93 7.06
N LEU A 203 13.14 11.66 5.81
CA LEU A 203 13.22 10.31 5.24
C LEU A 203 14.69 9.94 5.03
N PRO A 204 15.05 8.67 4.85
CA PRO A 204 16.42 8.31 4.46
C PRO A 204 16.83 8.94 3.12
N GLU A 205 18.02 9.52 3.04
CA GLU A 205 18.57 9.99 1.78
C GLU A 205 18.88 8.83 0.82
N ALA A 206 18.49 8.97 -0.45
CA ALA A 206 18.93 8.07 -1.49
C ALA A 206 20.43 8.27 -1.73
N ARG A 207 21.27 7.25 -1.45
CA ARG A 207 22.71 7.28 -1.75
C ARG A 207 22.91 7.54 -3.25
N ARG A 208 23.48 8.69 -3.59
CA ARG A 208 23.90 9.03 -4.96
C ARG A 208 25.12 8.15 -5.31
N ARG A 209 24.96 7.20 -6.23
CA ARG A 209 26.10 6.44 -6.77
C ARG A 209 26.97 7.42 -7.55
N GLN A 210 28.22 7.62 -7.13
CA GLN A 210 29.20 8.37 -7.90
C GLN A 210 29.50 7.59 -9.19
N ALA A 211 29.45 8.28 -10.33
CA ALA A 211 29.85 7.68 -11.60
C ALA A 211 31.34 7.38 -11.56
N ALA A 212 31.71 6.11 -11.74
CA ALA A 212 33.11 5.71 -11.80
C ALA A 212 33.76 6.27 -13.08
N ALA A 213 35.04 6.65 -12.99
CA ALA A 213 35.82 7.12 -14.14
C ALA A 213 35.86 6.06 -15.25
N PHE A 214 35.70 6.51 -16.50
CA PHE A 214 35.67 5.66 -17.68
C PHE A 214 37.03 4.98 -17.92
N ARG A 215 37.03 3.65 -18.11
CA ARG A 215 38.20 2.83 -18.45
C ARG A 215 37.84 1.91 -19.63
N PRO A 216 38.73 1.66 -20.60
CA PRO A 216 38.39 0.90 -21.82
C PRO A 216 37.98 -0.56 -21.56
N CYS A 217 38.48 -1.22 -20.51
CA CYS A 217 38.02 -2.55 -20.10
C CYS A 217 36.55 -2.53 -19.60
N LEU A 218 36.05 -1.37 -19.18
CA LEU A 218 34.65 -1.18 -18.80
C LEU A 218 33.72 -1.11 -20.02
N LEU A 219 34.21 -0.91 -21.25
CA LEU A 219 33.35 -0.83 -22.45
C LEU A 219 32.73 -2.18 -22.80
N LEU A 220 33.52 -3.26 -22.82
CA LEU A 220 33.03 -4.62 -23.04
C LEU A 220 32.08 -5.05 -21.92
N PHE A 221 32.43 -4.75 -20.67
CA PHE A 221 31.58 -5.02 -19.51
C PHE A 221 30.28 -4.20 -19.55
N TRP A 222 30.34 -2.94 -19.98
CA TRP A 222 29.19 -2.06 -20.14
C TRP A 222 28.28 -2.54 -21.28
N LEU A 223 28.84 -2.88 -22.43
CA LEU A 223 28.10 -3.43 -23.56
C LEU A 223 27.43 -4.75 -23.18
N TRP A 224 28.15 -5.65 -22.51
CA TRP A 224 27.59 -6.89 -21.99
C TRP A 224 26.46 -6.63 -20.98
N SER A 225 26.68 -5.72 -20.03
CA SER A 225 25.66 -5.32 -19.05
C SER A 225 24.43 -4.73 -19.73
N PHE A 226 24.62 -3.91 -20.75
CA PHE A 226 23.55 -3.35 -21.57
C PHE A 226 22.78 -4.44 -22.33
N LEU A 227 23.48 -5.40 -22.94
CA LEU A 227 22.86 -6.54 -23.63
C LEU A 227 22.05 -7.40 -22.67
N VAL A 228 22.59 -7.72 -21.49
CA VAL A 228 21.87 -8.44 -20.43
C VAL A 228 20.63 -7.67 -19.98
N TYR A 229 20.76 -6.35 -19.79
CA TYR A 229 19.66 -5.48 -19.40
C TYR A 229 18.55 -5.42 -20.47
N ALA A 230 18.95 -5.28 -21.74
CA ALA A 230 18.05 -5.28 -22.88
C ALA A 230 17.33 -6.63 -23.02
N TRP A 231 18.06 -7.74 -22.91
CA TRP A 231 17.49 -9.09 -22.95
C TRP A 231 16.49 -9.33 -21.80
N ASN A 232 16.86 -9.01 -20.56
CA ASN A 232 15.97 -9.12 -19.40
C ASN A 232 14.72 -8.25 -19.58
N THR A 233 14.86 -7.07 -20.19
CA THR A 233 13.73 -6.20 -20.52
C THR A 233 12.84 -6.85 -21.57
N LEU A 234 13.38 -7.37 -22.67
CA LEU A 234 12.60 -8.06 -23.70
C LEU A 234 11.80 -9.23 -23.13
N VAL A 235 12.47 -10.10 -22.34
CA VAL A 235 11.82 -11.24 -21.68
C VAL A 235 10.75 -10.77 -20.71
N SER A 236 11.03 -9.75 -19.90
CA SER A 236 10.07 -9.26 -18.90
C SER A 236 8.87 -8.58 -19.56
N SER A 237 9.07 -7.76 -20.59
CA SER A 237 8.00 -7.16 -21.37
C SER A 237 7.15 -8.21 -22.08
N PHE A 238 7.78 -9.25 -22.66
CA PHE A 238 7.05 -10.37 -23.26
C PHE A 238 6.21 -11.10 -22.22
N ILE A 239 6.76 -11.45 -21.05
CA ILE A 239 6.01 -12.08 -19.96
C ILE A 239 4.89 -11.16 -19.47
N PHE A 240 5.13 -9.86 -19.35
CA PHE A 240 4.12 -8.89 -18.92
C PHE A 240 2.94 -8.85 -19.89
N ILE A 241 3.21 -8.73 -21.20
CA ILE A 241 2.19 -8.79 -22.24
C ILE A 241 1.48 -10.15 -22.22
N ALA A 242 2.24 -11.24 -22.23
CA ALA A 242 1.70 -12.59 -22.21
C ALA A 242 0.83 -12.83 -20.96
N THR A 243 1.14 -12.22 -19.82
CA THR A 243 0.30 -12.26 -18.61
C THR A 243 -1.01 -11.52 -18.80
N ALA A 244 -1.00 -10.37 -19.46
CA ALA A 244 -2.23 -9.61 -19.71
C ALA A 244 -3.20 -10.34 -20.67
N PHE A 245 -2.70 -11.26 -21.51
CA PHE A 245 -3.51 -11.98 -22.51
C PHE A 245 -3.73 -13.48 -22.25
N PHE A 246 -2.73 -14.19 -21.71
CA PHE A 246 -2.68 -15.67 -21.76
C PHE A 246 -2.21 -16.34 -20.46
N LEU A 247 -1.13 -15.86 -19.83
CA LEU A 247 -0.46 -16.56 -18.74
C LEU A 247 -1.19 -16.35 -17.41
N LYS A 248 -1.63 -17.44 -16.80
CA LYS A 248 -2.25 -17.48 -15.47
C LYS A 248 -1.35 -18.18 -14.47
N ASP A 249 -1.45 -17.77 -13.21
CA ASP A 249 -0.78 -18.46 -12.11
C ASP A 249 -1.37 -19.86 -11.87
N THR A 250 -0.59 -20.71 -11.21
CA THR A 250 -1.08 -22.00 -10.74
C THR A 250 -2.24 -21.79 -9.77
N ARG A 251 -3.33 -22.54 -9.94
CA ARG A 251 -4.43 -22.51 -8.95
C ARG A 251 -3.95 -23.07 -7.62
N THR A 252 -4.04 -22.25 -6.58
CA THR A 252 -3.67 -22.54 -5.20
C THR A 252 -4.80 -22.10 -4.26
N PRO A 253 -4.78 -22.50 -2.98
CA PRO A 253 -5.76 -22.04 -2.00
C PRO A 253 -5.90 -20.51 -1.89
N ILE A 254 -4.83 -19.76 -2.20
CA ILE A 254 -4.82 -18.29 -2.15
C ILE A 254 -5.17 -17.64 -3.50
N THR A 255 -5.54 -18.43 -4.52
CA THR A 255 -5.92 -17.91 -5.82
C THR A 255 -7.23 -17.12 -5.70
N PRO A 256 -7.30 -15.88 -6.22
CA PRO A 256 -8.53 -15.11 -6.17
C PRO A 256 -9.65 -15.79 -6.96
N SER A 257 -10.86 -15.77 -6.38
CA SER A 257 -12.08 -16.09 -7.11
C SER A 257 -12.66 -14.85 -7.81
N ALA A 258 -13.56 -15.04 -8.78
CA ALA A 258 -14.12 -13.94 -9.55
C ALA A 258 -14.85 -12.90 -8.66
N GLY A 259 -14.64 -11.62 -8.95
CA GLY A 259 -15.24 -10.49 -8.22
C GLY A 259 -14.59 -10.18 -6.87
N VAL A 260 -13.38 -10.69 -6.62
CA VAL A 260 -12.62 -10.43 -5.39
C VAL A 260 -12.34 -8.94 -5.13
N GLU A 261 -12.33 -8.14 -6.19
CA GLU A 261 -12.15 -6.68 -6.14
C GLU A 261 -13.34 -5.95 -5.49
N PHE A 262 -14.54 -6.55 -5.48
CA PHE A 262 -15.76 -5.96 -4.92
C PHE A 262 -16.12 -6.49 -3.53
N ARG A 263 -15.34 -7.42 -3.00
CA ARG A 263 -15.56 -8.04 -1.69
C ARG A 263 -14.89 -7.25 -0.58
N PRO A 264 -15.40 -7.36 0.68
CA PRO A 264 -14.69 -6.82 1.82
C PRO A 264 -13.27 -7.35 1.89
N LYS A 265 -12.34 -6.47 2.28
CA LYS A 265 -10.96 -6.84 2.61
C LYS A 265 -10.75 -6.73 4.10
N ARG A 266 -10.26 -7.82 4.71
CA ARG A 266 -9.78 -7.82 6.08
C ARG A 266 -8.40 -7.17 6.13
N PHE A 267 -8.26 -6.13 6.96
CA PHE A 267 -6.99 -5.44 7.19
C PHE A 267 -6.41 -5.86 8.53
N VAL A 268 -5.24 -6.50 8.51
CA VAL A 268 -4.49 -6.86 9.72
C VAL A 268 -3.05 -6.40 9.57
N HIS A 269 -2.38 -6.14 10.69
CA HIS A 269 -0.98 -5.73 10.67
C HIS A 269 -0.20 -6.31 11.84
N ARG A 270 1.12 -6.39 11.67
CA ARG A 270 2.06 -6.76 12.71
C ARG A 270 3.32 -5.91 12.61
N THR A 271 3.74 -5.36 13.74
CA THR A 271 5.00 -4.64 13.84
C THR A 271 6.15 -5.60 14.08
N ILE A 272 7.20 -5.50 13.27
CA ILE A 272 8.47 -6.25 13.37
C ILE A 272 9.67 -5.30 13.45
N SER A 273 10.81 -5.78 13.93
CA SER A 273 12.01 -4.95 14.11
C SER A 273 12.68 -4.64 12.78
N LEU A 274 12.81 -3.35 12.46
CA LEU A 274 13.57 -2.91 11.29
C LEU A 274 15.07 -3.17 11.47
N GLU A 275 15.56 -3.17 12.70
CA GLU A 275 16.94 -3.46 13.03
C GLU A 275 17.32 -4.90 12.70
N GLU A 276 16.45 -5.86 13.01
CA GLU A 276 16.67 -7.28 12.66
C GLU A 276 16.74 -7.47 11.15
N ILE A 277 15.83 -6.81 10.41
CA ILE A 277 15.84 -6.81 8.94
C ILE A 277 17.14 -6.20 8.40
N LYS A 278 17.60 -5.08 8.99
CA LYS A 278 18.87 -4.45 8.64
C LYS A 278 20.06 -5.38 8.95
N GLY A 279 20.04 -6.09 10.07
CA GLY A 279 21.06 -7.09 10.42
C GLY A 279 21.20 -8.17 9.36
N ILE A 280 20.08 -8.80 8.97
CA ILE A 280 20.06 -9.80 7.88
C ILE A 280 20.56 -9.20 6.58
N LYS A 281 20.10 -7.99 6.23
CA LYS A 281 20.53 -7.27 5.03
C LYS A 281 22.06 -7.11 4.98
N TYR A 282 22.69 -6.70 6.08
CA TYR A 282 24.13 -6.51 6.14
C TYR A 282 24.89 -7.83 6.05
N ALA A 283 24.49 -8.84 6.82
CA ALA A 283 25.11 -10.16 6.81
C ALA A 283 25.01 -10.85 5.43
N MET A 284 23.90 -10.67 4.72
CA MET A 284 23.64 -11.30 3.41
C MET A 284 24.06 -10.45 2.20
N GLY A 285 24.59 -9.25 2.42
CA GLY A 285 24.97 -8.31 1.36
C GLY A 285 23.83 -8.03 0.38
N CYS A 286 22.61 -7.79 0.87
CA CYS A 286 21.42 -7.57 0.06
C CYS A 286 20.70 -6.25 0.41
N THR A 287 19.50 -6.02 -0.13
CA THR A 287 18.65 -4.86 0.18
C THR A 287 17.50 -5.25 1.12
N ILE A 288 16.88 -4.25 1.77
CA ILE A 288 15.70 -4.50 2.63
C ILE A 288 14.59 -5.20 1.84
N ASN A 289 14.33 -4.79 0.60
CA ASN A 289 13.32 -5.42 -0.26
C ASN A 289 13.63 -6.91 -0.54
N ASP A 290 14.91 -7.28 -0.69
CA ASP A 290 15.29 -8.69 -0.89
C ASP A 290 15.01 -9.52 0.36
N VAL A 291 15.27 -8.96 1.55
CA VAL A 291 14.91 -9.59 2.83
C VAL A 291 13.40 -9.77 2.95
N LEU A 292 12.63 -8.70 2.71
CA LEU A 292 11.17 -8.75 2.80
C LEU A 292 10.54 -9.74 1.81
N LEU A 293 11.05 -9.80 0.57
CA LEU A 293 10.62 -10.79 -0.43
C LEU A 293 10.94 -12.22 0.01
N GLY A 294 12.13 -12.46 0.58
CA GLY A 294 12.51 -13.77 1.09
C GLY A 294 11.67 -14.20 2.30
N VAL A 295 11.45 -13.30 3.26
CA VAL A 295 10.57 -13.55 4.42
C VAL A 295 9.14 -13.84 3.97
N THR A 296 8.62 -13.08 3.01
CA THR A 296 7.28 -13.29 2.44
C THR A 296 7.17 -14.64 1.73
N SER A 297 8.20 -15.01 0.97
CA SER A 297 8.32 -16.31 0.31
C SER A 297 8.31 -17.45 1.34
N ALA A 298 9.06 -17.33 2.43
CA ALA A 298 9.08 -18.30 3.52
C ALA A 298 7.71 -18.42 4.20
N ALA A 299 7.10 -17.29 4.56
CA ALA A 299 5.81 -17.24 5.23
C ALA A 299 4.69 -17.85 4.38
N LEU A 300 4.61 -17.50 3.09
CA LEU A 300 3.63 -18.08 2.18
C LEU A 300 3.87 -19.56 1.91
N SER A 301 5.13 -20.00 1.88
CA SER A 301 5.47 -21.43 1.75
C SER A 301 4.97 -22.23 2.97
N ARG A 302 5.10 -21.66 4.18
CA ARG A 302 4.57 -22.25 5.41
C ARG A 302 3.04 -22.25 5.42
N TYR A 303 2.43 -21.12 5.05
CA TYR A 303 0.98 -20.96 5.02
C TYR A 303 0.32 -21.94 4.05
N LEU A 304 0.78 -21.97 2.81
CA LEU A 304 0.30 -22.92 1.80
C LEU A 304 0.66 -24.36 2.18
N GLY A 305 1.83 -24.59 2.79
CA GLY A 305 2.24 -25.90 3.27
C GLY A 305 1.21 -26.56 4.19
N ARG A 306 0.49 -25.79 5.02
CA ARG A 306 -0.59 -26.32 5.85
C ARG A 306 -1.77 -26.83 5.02
N SER A 307 -2.18 -26.08 4.00
CA SER A 307 -3.25 -26.51 3.08
C SER A 307 -2.87 -27.71 2.23
N TYR A 308 -1.57 -27.96 2.02
CA TYR A 308 -1.04 -29.11 1.28
C TYR A 308 -0.48 -30.21 2.20
N HIS A 309 -0.88 -30.27 3.47
CA HIS A 309 -0.43 -31.30 4.42
C HIS A 309 1.10 -31.49 4.46
N GLY A 310 1.84 -30.38 4.40
CA GLY A 310 3.31 -30.34 4.42
C GLY A 310 3.99 -30.60 3.08
N HIS A 311 3.25 -30.97 2.03
CA HIS A 311 3.79 -31.39 0.73
C HIS A 311 3.42 -30.40 -0.39
N LEU A 312 4.17 -29.30 -0.49
CA LEU A 312 3.97 -28.31 -1.54
C LEU A 312 4.19 -28.93 -2.94
N PRO A 313 3.27 -28.69 -3.90
CA PRO A 313 3.47 -29.09 -5.29
C PRO A 313 4.78 -28.55 -5.87
N LYS A 314 5.46 -29.37 -6.67
CA LYS A 314 6.64 -28.92 -7.41
C LYS A 314 6.22 -27.87 -8.44
N ASN A 315 7.03 -26.83 -8.62
CA ASN A 315 6.86 -25.79 -9.65
C ASN A 315 5.62 -24.89 -9.54
N LEU A 316 5.12 -24.60 -8.33
CA LEU A 316 4.10 -23.55 -8.16
C LEU A 316 4.53 -22.24 -8.84
N LEU A 317 3.67 -21.72 -9.70
CA LEU A 317 3.80 -20.40 -10.30
C LEU A 317 2.90 -19.44 -9.56
N ILE A 318 3.49 -18.69 -8.63
CA ILE A 318 2.85 -17.57 -7.95
C ILE A 318 3.60 -16.31 -8.36
N ARG A 319 2.92 -15.40 -9.06
CA ARG A 319 3.46 -14.10 -9.43
C ARG A 319 2.88 -13.04 -8.51
N THR A 320 3.78 -12.18 -8.03
CA THR A 320 3.44 -10.96 -7.32
C THR A 320 3.62 -9.75 -8.24
N SER A 321 2.64 -8.85 -8.21
CA SER A 321 2.77 -7.52 -8.79
C SER A 321 3.48 -6.63 -7.79
N LEU A 322 4.75 -6.29 -8.09
CA LEU A 322 5.53 -5.34 -7.30
C LEU A 322 5.28 -3.93 -7.80
N LEU A 323 4.86 -3.06 -6.90
CA LEU A 323 4.63 -1.64 -7.19
C LEU A 323 5.91 -0.86 -6.93
N VAL A 324 6.37 -0.10 -7.93
CA VAL A 324 7.59 0.68 -7.83
C VAL A 324 7.38 2.11 -8.29
N ASN A 325 7.93 3.06 -7.53
CA ASN A 325 7.95 4.46 -7.92
C ASN A 325 8.91 4.65 -9.11
N ILE A 326 8.43 5.28 -10.18
CA ILE A 326 9.24 5.55 -11.38
C ILE A 326 9.86 6.95 -11.37
N ARG A 327 9.54 7.79 -10.38
CA ARG A 327 10.15 9.12 -10.28
C ARG A 327 11.66 8.98 -10.08
N PRO A 328 12.49 9.79 -10.74
CA PRO A 328 13.93 9.83 -10.47
C PRO A 328 14.12 10.16 -8.98
N THR A 329 14.92 9.34 -8.30
CA THR A 329 15.17 9.31 -6.84
C THR A 329 14.81 10.63 -6.17
N PRO A 330 13.62 10.75 -5.57
CA PRO A 330 13.26 11.97 -4.90
C PRO A 330 14.13 12.05 -3.66
N GLY A 331 15.16 12.90 -3.70
CA GLY A 331 15.78 13.39 -2.48
C GLY A 331 14.69 14.02 -1.61
N ILE A 332 14.90 14.02 -0.30
CA ILE A 332 13.92 14.43 0.71
C ILE A 332 13.37 15.85 0.44
N ASN A 333 14.25 16.77 0.03
CA ASN A 333 13.90 18.14 -0.34
C ASN A 333 12.92 18.19 -1.52
N ALA A 334 13.02 17.25 -2.45
CA ALA A 334 12.16 17.19 -3.63
C ALA A 334 10.73 16.72 -3.30
N LEU A 335 10.53 15.94 -2.22
CA LEU A 335 9.20 15.56 -1.73
C LEU A 335 8.50 16.75 -1.07
N ALA A 336 9.19 17.46 -0.17
CA ALA A 336 8.66 18.68 0.45
C ALA A 336 8.29 19.75 -0.60
N ASP A 337 9.03 19.80 -1.70
CA ASP A 337 8.80 20.72 -2.81
C ASP A 337 7.85 20.19 -3.90
N MET A 338 7.29 18.97 -3.79
CA MET A 338 6.36 18.40 -4.80
C MET A 338 5.14 19.28 -5.07
N MET A 339 4.81 20.15 -4.12
CA MET A 339 3.67 21.06 -4.19
C MET A 339 4.01 22.43 -4.80
N LYS A 340 5.29 22.78 -4.93
CA LYS A 340 5.71 24.07 -5.50
C LYS A 340 5.56 24.04 -7.03
N LYS A 341 4.97 25.10 -7.60
CA LYS A 341 4.93 25.29 -9.05
C LYS A 341 6.37 25.28 -9.60
N GLY A 342 6.61 24.46 -10.62
CA GLY A 342 7.94 24.32 -11.24
C GLY A 342 8.86 23.27 -10.59
N SER A 343 8.40 22.53 -9.58
CA SER A 343 9.17 21.42 -9.01
C SER A 343 9.48 20.33 -10.04
N GLU A 344 10.69 19.78 -9.95
CA GLU A 344 11.13 18.64 -10.78
C GLU A 344 10.32 17.37 -10.49
N VAL A 345 9.81 17.23 -9.25
CA VAL A 345 9.06 16.06 -8.79
C VAL A 345 7.58 16.41 -8.69
N LYS A 346 6.74 15.70 -9.45
CA LYS A 346 5.31 16.00 -9.59
C LYS A 346 4.43 15.10 -8.72
N TRP A 347 3.42 15.71 -8.11
CA TRP A 347 2.31 15.03 -7.43
C TRP A 347 1.47 14.20 -8.41
N GLY A 348 1.06 13.01 -7.99
CA GLY A 348 0.10 12.18 -8.74
C GLY A 348 0.46 10.69 -8.69
N ASN A 349 0.00 9.93 -9.69
CA ASN A 349 0.34 8.50 -9.81
C ASN A 349 1.49 8.32 -10.81
N HIS A 350 2.69 8.08 -10.30
CA HIS A 350 3.88 7.72 -11.05
C HIS A 350 4.42 6.41 -10.48
N LEU A 351 3.68 5.33 -10.74
CA LEU A 351 4.02 3.98 -10.33
C LEU A 351 4.08 3.07 -11.55
N GLY A 352 5.06 2.17 -11.55
CA GLY A 352 5.21 1.08 -12.49
C GLY A 352 5.01 -0.25 -11.77
N TYR A 353 4.76 -1.29 -12.55
CA TYR A 353 4.54 -2.65 -12.09
C TYR A 353 5.65 -3.56 -12.60
N ILE A 354 6.13 -4.43 -11.71
CA ILE A 354 7.06 -5.51 -12.03
C ILE A 354 6.37 -6.83 -11.68
N LEU A 355 6.30 -7.76 -12.63
CA LEU A 355 5.79 -9.10 -12.37
C LEU A 355 6.91 -10.01 -11.90
N LEU A 356 6.99 -10.24 -10.59
CA LEU A 356 7.99 -11.11 -10.00
C LEU A 356 7.39 -12.49 -9.71
N ARG A 357 8.03 -13.57 -10.16
CA ARG A 357 7.72 -14.91 -9.68
C ARG A 357 8.25 -15.07 -8.26
N LEU A 358 7.36 -15.25 -7.30
CA LEU A 358 7.72 -15.49 -5.91
C LEU A 358 8.10 -16.97 -5.74
N PRO A 359 9.29 -17.28 -5.20
CA PRO A 359 9.68 -18.67 -4.96
C PRO A 359 8.83 -19.25 -3.82
N ILE A 360 7.93 -20.19 -4.12
CA ILE A 360 7.17 -20.93 -3.10
C ILE A 360 7.67 -22.36 -3.08
N MET A 361 8.33 -22.73 -2.00
CA MET A 361 8.99 -24.03 -1.84
C MET A 361 9.39 -24.23 -0.39
N LYS A 362 9.60 -25.49 0.00
CA LYS A 362 10.24 -25.80 1.28
C LYS A 362 11.76 -25.71 1.10
N CYS A 363 12.41 -24.81 1.83
CA CYS A 363 13.87 -24.77 1.97
C CYS A 363 14.27 -25.43 3.29
N GLU A 364 15.34 -26.22 3.28
CA GLU A 364 15.94 -26.79 4.50
C GLU A 364 16.69 -25.70 5.28
N ASP A 365 17.47 -24.89 4.58
CA ASP A 365 18.13 -23.71 5.13
C ASP A 365 17.22 -22.46 4.99
N PRO A 366 16.79 -21.82 6.10
CA PRO A 366 15.98 -20.60 6.03
C PRO A 366 16.64 -19.48 5.22
N VAL A 367 17.98 -19.41 5.22
CA VAL A 367 18.73 -18.39 4.47
C VAL A 367 18.52 -18.50 2.96
N ASP A 368 18.18 -19.68 2.44
CA ASP A 368 17.91 -19.89 1.02
C ASP A 368 16.69 -19.12 0.52
N TYR A 369 15.72 -18.83 1.39
CA TYR A 369 14.60 -17.97 0.99
C TYR A 369 15.08 -16.56 0.61
N ILE A 370 16.04 -16.00 1.36
CA ILE A 370 16.65 -14.71 1.04
C ILE A 370 17.47 -14.79 -0.24
N ARG A 371 18.29 -15.85 -0.42
CA ARG A 371 19.12 -16.03 -1.63
C ARG A 371 18.25 -16.12 -2.89
N LYS A 372 17.17 -16.91 -2.84
CA LYS A 372 16.25 -17.10 -3.96
C LYS A 372 15.41 -15.83 -4.23
N GLY A 373 14.94 -15.17 -3.17
CA GLY A 373 14.26 -13.87 -3.27
C GLY A 373 15.14 -12.81 -3.93
N LYS A 374 16.41 -12.69 -3.49
CA LYS A 374 17.42 -11.81 -4.09
C LYS A 374 17.65 -12.14 -5.57
N ALA A 375 17.85 -13.41 -5.91
CA ALA A 375 18.08 -13.82 -7.30
C ALA A 375 16.87 -13.47 -8.21
N ALA A 376 15.64 -13.67 -7.72
CA ALA A 376 14.44 -13.27 -8.44
C ALA A 376 14.36 -11.75 -8.63
N ALA A 377 14.64 -10.99 -7.57
CA ALA A 377 14.58 -9.53 -7.59
C ALA A 377 15.67 -8.90 -8.48
N GLU A 378 16.90 -9.40 -8.43
CA GLU A 378 18.02 -8.89 -9.24
C GLU A 378 17.75 -9.00 -10.74
N LYS A 379 17.14 -10.11 -11.19
CA LYS A 379 16.76 -10.27 -12.60
C LYS A 379 15.78 -9.18 -13.07
N LYS A 380 14.92 -8.70 -12.17
CA LYS A 380 13.94 -7.64 -12.44
C LYS A 380 14.52 -6.24 -12.27
N LYS A 381 15.40 -6.03 -11.29
CA LYS A 381 16.16 -4.76 -11.13
C LYS A 381 17.01 -4.45 -12.35
N ASN A 382 17.56 -5.47 -13.00
CA ASN A 382 18.31 -5.36 -14.24
C ASN A 382 17.40 -5.37 -15.50
N SER A 383 16.25 -4.71 -15.43
CA SER A 383 15.32 -4.55 -16.56
C SER A 383 14.54 -3.22 -16.46
N TRP A 384 14.08 -2.70 -17.60
CA TRP A 384 13.19 -1.52 -17.64
C TRP A 384 11.71 -1.89 -17.45
N GLU A 385 11.37 -3.05 -16.87
CA GLU A 385 9.97 -3.51 -16.78
C GLU A 385 9.03 -2.51 -16.11
N ALA A 386 9.48 -1.89 -15.02
CA ALA A 386 8.72 -0.86 -14.32
C ALA A 386 8.38 0.35 -15.22
N LEU A 387 9.39 0.85 -15.95
CA LEU A 387 9.21 1.95 -16.88
C LEU A 387 8.36 1.53 -18.07
N PHE A 388 8.59 0.34 -18.60
CA PHE A 388 7.82 -0.27 -19.68
C PHE A 388 6.33 -0.37 -19.32
N SER A 389 5.99 -0.87 -18.14
CA SER A 389 4.59 -1.00 -17.69
C SER A 389 3.89 0.36 -17.60
N TYR A 390 4.58 1.40 -17.10
CA TYR A 390 4.02 2.75 -17.02
C TYR A 390 3.84 3.38 -18.41
N VAL A 391 4.88 3.36 -19.25
CA VAL A 391 4.85 3.96 -20.59
C VAL A 391 3.85 3.24 -21.49
N SER A 392 3.79 1.91 -21.44
CA SER A 392 2.80 1.13 -22.17
C SER A 392 1.38 1.45 -21.72
N GLY A 393 1.13 1.58 -20.41
CA GLY A 393 -0.16 2.03 -19.89
C GLY A 393 -0.60 3.38 -20.45
N LEU A 394 0.30 4.38 -20.47
CA LEU A 394 0.02 5.69 -21.08
C LEU A 394 -0.27 5.59 -22.58
N MET A 395 0.50 4.78 -23.30
CA MET A 395 0.32 4.56 -24.73
C MET A 395 -1.02 3.89 -25.02
N ILE A 396 -1.41 2.89 -24.24
CA ILE A 396 -2.69 2.19 -24.37
C ILE A 396 -3.87 3.13 -24.12
N VAL A 397 -3.80 4.00 -23.09
CA VAL A 397 -4.86 5.00 -22.86
C VAL A 397 -4.97 5.96 -24.05
N LYS A 398 -3.84 6.29 -24.70
CA LYS A 398 -3.81 7.17 -25.88
C LYS A 398 -4.38 6.49 -27.13
N THR A 399 -4.13 5.20 -27.33
CA THR A 399 -4.51 4.47 -28.55
C THR A 399 -5.84 3.75 -28.45
N LEU A 400 -6.10 3.01 -27.37
CA LEU A 400 -7.30 2.20 -27.13
C LEU A 400 -8.33 2.88 -26.21
N GLY A 401 -8.02 4.08 -25.73
CA GLY A 401 -8.85 4.81 -24.77
C GLY A 401 -8.80 4.24 -23.36
N ILE A 402 -9.53 4.88 -22.45
CA ILE A 402 -9.49 4.50 -21.02
C ILE A 402 -10.07 3.11 -20.78
N LYS A 403 -11.15 2.73 -21.48
CA LYS A 403 -11.81 1.42 -21.33
C LYS A 403 -10.88 0.27 -21.74
N GLY A 404 -10.17 0.41 -22.86
CA GLY A 404 -9.19 -0.59 -23.30
C GLY A 404 -8.05 -0.77 -22.30
N ALA A 405 -7.54 0.34 -21.75
CA ALA A 405 -6.53 0.31 -20.70
C ALA A 405 -7.03 -0.38 -19.42
N THR A 406 -8.28 -0.12 -19.00
CA THR A 406 -8.92 -0.80 -17.87
C THR A 406 -8.97 -2.29 -18.07
N THR A 407 -9.48 -2.75 -19.21
CA THR A 407 -9.62 -4.18 -19.51
C THR A 407 -8.26 -4.88 -19.46
N LEU A 408 -7.22 -4.29 -20.03
CA LEU A 408 -5.89 -4.90 -20.02
C LEU A 408 -5.27 -4.92 -18.62
N CYS A 409 -5.38 -3.82 -17.88
CA CYS A 409 -4.84 -3.71 -16.53
C CYS A 409 -5.58 -4.63 -15.55
N HIS A 410 -6.91 -4.71 -15.63
CA HIS A 410 -7.73 -5.66 -14.88
C HIS A 410 -7.35 -7.11 -15.17
N ARG A 411 -7.17 -7.48 -16.44
CA ARG A 411 -6.69 -8.83 -16.82
C ARG A 411 -5.30 -9.14 -16.27
N MET A 412 -4.38 -8.19 -16.34
CA MET A 412 -3.03 -8.36 -15.80
C MET A 412 -3.08 -8.69 -14.31
N PHE A 413 -3.81 -7.92 -13.52
CA PHE A 413 -3.95 -8.19 -12.09
C PHE A 413 -4.71 -9.48 -11.80
N SER A 414 -5.81 -9.76 -12.52
CA SER A 414 -6.61 -10.98 -12.36
C SER A 414 -5.84 -12.27 -12.67
N ASN A 415 -4.79 -12.17 -13.49
CA ASN A 415 -3.95 -13.30 -13.86
C ASN A 415 -2.74 -13.51 -12.91
N THR A 416 -2.63 -12.69 -11.87
CA THR A 416 -1.57 -12.74 -10.84
C THR A 416 -2.17 -12.99 -9.46
N THR A 417 -1.42 -13.63 -8.57
CA THR A 417 -1.97 -14.08 -7.28
C THR A 417 -2.04 -12.98 -6.24
N LEU A 418 -0.99 -12.14 -6.12
CA LEU A 418 -0.87 -11.17 -5.02
C LEU A 418 -0.16 -9.87 -5.43
N SER A 419 -0.34 -8.83 -4.62
CA SER A 419 0.40 -7.57 -4.72
C SER A 419 1.36 -7.39 -3.56
N PHE A 420 2.49 -6.75 -3.83
CA PHE A 420 3.51 -6.44 -2.83
C PHE A 420 4.00 -5.00 -3.00
N SER A 421 4.08 -4.27 -1.90
CA SER A 421 4.63 -2.91 -1.85
C SER A 421 5.45 -2.68 -0.60
N ASN A 422 6.46 -1.83 -0.70
CA ASN A 422 7.20 -1.32 0.46
C ASN A 422 7.37 0.19 0.33
N VAL A 423 6.90 0.94 1.32
CA VAL A 423 7.00 2.40 1.37
C VAL A 423 7.86 2.79 2.57
N VAL A 424 8.87 3.61 2.31
CA VAL A 424 9.74 4.13 3.37
C VAL A 424 9.05 5.29 4.06
N GLY A 425 8.89 5.21 5.38
CA GLY A 425 8.34 6.29 6.21
C GLY A 425 9.40 7.01 7.05
N PRO A 426 8.96 7.92 7.93
CA PRO A 426 9.83 8.79 8.71
C PRO A 426 10.88 8.05 9.53
N MET A 427 12.05 8.67 9.70
CA MET A 427 13.12 8.15 10.54
C MET A 427 13.00 8.57 12.01
N GLU A 428 12.34 9.70 12.26
CA GLU A 428 12.08 10.20 13.61
C GLU A 428 10.63 9.98 14.04
N GLU A 429 10.39 10.10 15.35
CA GLU A 429 9.05 10.15 15.89
C GLU A 429 8.32 11.40 15.40
N VAL A 430 7.09 11.21 14.95
CA VAL A 430 6.24 12.28 14.46
C VAL A 430 5.00 12.40 15.31
N SER A 431 4.49 13.62 15.39
CA SER A 431 3.19 13.93 15.97
C SER A 431 2.20 14.33 14.88
N PHE A 432 0.96 13.91 15.06
CA PHE A 432 -0.18 14.28 14.24
C PHE A 432 -1.24 14.90 15.16
N CYS A 433 -1.61 16.16 14.88
CA CYS A 433 -2.56 16.93 15.70
C CYS A 433 -2.22 16.96 17.19
N GLY A 434 -0.93 17.09 17.52
CA GLY A 434 -0.44 17.11 18.91
C GLY A 434 -0.41 15.75 19.61
N SER A 435 -0.86 14.66 18.95
CA SER A 435 -0.68 13.29 19.46
C SER A 435 0.55 12.64 18.83
N PRO A 436 1.41 11.97 19.62
CA PRO A 436 2.50 11.18 19.06
C PRO A 436 1.93 10.01 18.23
N LEU A 437 2.55 9.73 17.10
CA LEU A 437 2.20 8.61 16.23
C LEU A 437 2.99 7.36 16.63
N VAL A 438 2.31 6.25 16.78
CA VAL A 438 2.87 4.97 17.25
C VAL A 438 3.23 4.04 16.09
N TYR A 439 2.32 3.92 15.11
CA TYR A 439 2.51 3.08 13.92
C TYR A 439 1.72 3.62 12.71
N ILE A 440 2.15 3.20 11.51
CA ILE A 440 1.50 3.48 10.24
C ILE A 440 1.26 2.13 9.53
N ALA A 441 0.00 1.80 9.25
CA ALA A 441 -0.38 0.55 8.60
C ALA A 441 -1.21 0.82 7.32
N PRO A 442 -0.56 1.07 6.17
CA PRO A 442 -1.24 1.36 4.91
C PRO A 442 -1.54 0.08 4.11
N SER A 443 -2.72 0.01 3.52
CA SER A 443 -3.13 -1.03 2.56
C SER A 443 -3.96 -0.48 1.41
N VAL A 444 -4.28 -1.34 0.44
CA VAL A 444 -5.19 -1.02 -0.67
C VAL A 444 -6.25 -2.09 -0.85
N TYR A 445 -7.40 -1.69 -1.37
CA TYR A 445 -8.47 -2.58 -1.81
C TYR A 445 -9.09 -2.08 -3.13
N GLY A 446 -9.94 -2.89 -3.77
CA GLY A 446 -10.58 -2.55 -5.05
C GLY A 446 -9.84 -3.01 -6.31
N HIS A 447 -8.86 -3.92 -6.18
CA HIS A 447 -8.14 -4.54 -7.30
C HIS A 447 -8.33 -6.07 -7.26
N PRO A 448 -8.21 -6.77 -8.41
CA PRO A 448 -8.66 -8.17 -8.55
C PRO A 448 -7.62 -9.19 -8.04
N GLN A 449 -7.14 -8.99 -6.81
CA GLN A 449 -6.23 -9.92 -6.13
C GLN A 449 -6.75 -10.21 -4.72
N ALA A 450 -6.50 -11.45 -4.26
CA ALA A 450 -6.97 -11.90 -2.96
C ALA A 450 -6.11 -11.37 -1.81
N LEU A 451 -4.81 -11.18 -2.05
CA LEU A 451 -3.81 -10.81 -1.06
C LEU A 451 -3.00 -9.60 -1.52
N THR A 452 -2.90 -8.61 -0.65
CA THR A 452 -1.96 -7.50 -0.78
C THR A 452 -1.10 -7.46 0.47
N ILE A 453 0.21 -7.43 0.29
CA ILE A 453 1.20 -7.33 1.37
C ILE A 453 1.91 -5.99 1.25
N HIS A 454 1.78 -5.15 2.26
CA HIS A 454 2.54 -3.92 2.37
C HIS A 454 3.50 -3.95 3.53
N PHE A 455 4.65 -3.34 3.32
CA PHE A 455 5.61 -3.03 4.36
C PHE A 455 5.74 -1.52 4.47
N GLN A 456 5.69 -1.02 5.69
CA GLN A 456 5.82 0.40 6.00
C GLN A 456 6.85 0.58 7.11
N SER A 457 7.95 1.27 6.83
CA SER A 457 8.92 1.61 7.88
C SER A 457 8.49 2.86 8.64
N TYR A 458 8.74 2.90 9.94
CA TYR A 458 8.57 4.08 10.79
C TYR A 458 9.54 3.99 11.96
N VAL A 459 10.44 4.97 12.09
CA VAL A 459 11.54 4.94 13.08
C VAL A 459 12.37 3.65 12.94
N ASN A 460 12.45 2.82 13.97
CA ASN A 460 13.12 1.51 13.95
C ASN A 460 12.14 0.33 13.85
N LYS A 461 10.90 0.61 13.43
CA LYS A 461 9.83 -0.37 13.25
C LYS A 461 9.56 -0.59 11.77
N MET A 462 9.17 -1.81 11.43
CA MET A 462 8.63 -2.18 10.14
C MET A 462 7.26 -2.80 10.36
N THR A 463 6.20 -2.20 9.81
CA THR A 463 4.84 -2.72 9.93
C THR A 463 4.50 -3.53 8.69
N ALA A 464 4.27 -4.83 8.86
CA ALA A 464 3.72 -5.70 7.83
C ALA A 464 2.18 -5.59 7.86
N VAL A 465 1.56 -5.25 6.74
CA VAL A 465 0.12 -5.03 6.62
C VAL A 465 -0.43 -5.94 5.54
N LEU A 466 -1.49 -6.67 5.85
CA LEU A 466 -2.20 -7.52 4.91
C LEU A 466 -3.59 -6.92 4.62
N ALA A 467 -3.95 -6.82 3.35
CA ALA A 467 -5.36 -6.79 2.94
C ALA A 467 -5.71 -8.12 2.29
N VAL A 468 -6.69 -8.82 2.87
CA VAL A 468 -7.06 -10.17 2.41
C VAL A 468 -8.54 -10.31 2.10
N ASP A 469 -8.87 -11.11 1.10
CA ASP A 469 -10.19 -11.76 1.01
C ASP A 469 -10.18 -12.98 1.94
N GLU A 470 -11.02 -12.95 2.98
CA GLU A 470 -11.11 -14.02 3.98
C GLU A 470 -11.57 -15.36 3.37
N LEU A 471 -12.20 -15.36 2.18
CA LEU A 471 -12.52 -16.60 1.47
C LEU A 471 -11.28 -17.31 0.92
N ALA A 472 -10.24 -16.57 0.56
CA ALA A 472 -8.99 -17.13 0.05
C ALA A 472 -7.94 -17.31 1.17
N ILE A 473 -7.96 -16.44 2.18
CA ILE A 473 -7.05 -16.48 3.34
C ILE A 473 -7.91 -16.39 4.61
N PRO A 474 -8.46 -17.52 5.08
CA PRO A 474 -9.37 -17.53 6.23
C PRO A 474 -8.74 -17.08 7.54
N ASP A 475 -7.43 -17.28 7.68
CA ASP A 475 -6.69 -16.94 8.90
C ASP A 475 -5.50 -16.01 8.56
N PRO A 476 -5.75 -14.71 8.35
CA PRO A 476 -4.70 -13.76 8.00
C PRO A 476 -3.74 -13.48 9.16
N GLN A 477 -4.16 -13.68 10.42
CA GLN A 477 -3.27 -13.53 11.57
C GLN A 477 -2.19 -14.59 11.57
N LYS A 478 -2.54 -15.83 11.23
CA LYS A 478 -1.55 -16.90 11.08
C LYS A 478 -0.54 -16.64 9.97
N LEU A 479 -0.92 -15.93 8.90
CA LEU A 479 0.04 -15.50 7.88
C LEU A 479 1.00 -14.42 8.41
N LEU A 480 0.52 -13.48 9.24
CA LEU A 480 1.39 -12.53 9.94
C LEU A 480 2.33 -13.24 10.92
N ASP A 481 1.84 -14.22 11.66
CA ASP A 481 2.67 -15.02 12.57
C ASP A 481 3.74 -15.81 11.82
N ASP A 482 3.42 -16.35 10.63
CA ASP A 482 4.41 -16.96 9.77
C ASP A 482 5.44 -15.96 9.23
N ILE A 483 5.09 -14.69 8.99
CA ILE A 483 6.04 -13.63 8.64
C ILE A 483 7.02 -13.40 9.79
N VAL A 484 6.51 -13.24 11.02
CA VAL A 484 7.34 -13.04 12.22
C VAL A 484 8.26 -14.24 12.45
N LEU A 485 7.70 -15.45 12.45
CA LEU A 485 8.45 -16.68 12.67
C LEU A 485 9.49 -16.90 11.58
N SER A 486 9.17 -16.64 10.31
CA SER A 486 10.12 -16.78 9.22
C SER A 486 11.28 -15.79 9.34
N LEU A 487 11.01 -14.54 9.75
CA LEU A 487 12.07 -13.56 10.03
C LEU A 487 13.00 -14.06 11.13
N GLN A 488 12.44 -14.59 12.23
CA GLN A 488 13.22 -15.12 13.34
C GLN A 488 14.10 -16.30 12.94
N LEU A 489 13.53 -17.30 12.26
CA LEU A 489 14.29 -18.47 11.80
C LEU A 489 15.42 -18.08 10.83
N ILE A 490 15.18 -17.09 9.97
CA ILE A 490 16.20 -16.56 9.06
C ILE A 490 17.30 -15.83 9.84
N LYS A 491 16.94 -15.01 10.83
CA LYS A 491 17.89 -14.30 11.69
C LYS A 491 18.80 -15.29 12.43
N GLU A 492 18.23 -16.31 13.04
CA GLU A 492 18.96 -17.35 13.76
C GLU A 492 19.90 -18.13 12.81
N ALA A 493 19.42 -18.50 11.63
CA ALA A 493 20.22 -19.21 10.64
C ALA A 493 21.36 -18.35 10.05
N VAL A 494 21.19 -17.02 9.95
CA VAL A 494 22.25 -16.09 9.57
C VAL A 494 23.28 -15.95 10.69
N ALA A 495 22.83 -15.83 11.95
CA ALA A 495 23.71 -15.72 13.11
C ALA A 495 24.57 -16.99 13.30
N ALA A 496 24.01 -18.17 13.06
CA ALA A 496 24.75 -19.44 13.14
C ALA A 496 25.83 -19.61 12.05
N LYS A 497 25.84 -18.74 11.03
CA LYS A 497 26.78 -18.78 9.89
C LYS A 497 27.74 -17.60 9.86
N SER A 498 27.58 -16.66 10.79
CA SER A 498 28.45 -15.49 10.99
C SER A 498 29.47 -15.83 12.06
#